data_AF-A0A7X7BAB5-F1
#
_entry.id   AF-A0A7X7BAB5-F1
#
_cell.length_a   1.000
_cell.length_b   1.000
_cell.length_c   1.000
_cell.angle_alpha   90.00
_cell.angle_beta   90.00
_cell.angle_gamma   90.00
#
_symmetry.space_group_name_H-M   'P 1'
#
loop_
_entity.id
_entity.type
_entity.pdbx_description
1 polymer ?
#
loop_
_entity_poly.entity_id
_entity_poly.type
_entity_poly.pdbx_seq_one_letter_code
_entity_poly.pdbx_strand_id
1 'polypeptide(L)'
;MAEHRQSQPQQSRVTVDQFLAVGRDRLGMELVAGRAGLQRVIFEPVAHRPGLALSGFYRHFARKRIQVVGMAEFEYLSFMPEELRAQRLEE
;
A
#
# COMPACT_ATOMS: atom_id res chain seq x y z
N MET A 1 -20.49 -21.45 -30.58
CA MET A 1 -20.38 -20.01 -30.94
C MET A 1 -20.10 -19.28 -29.64
N ALA A 2 -18.86 -18.83 -29.46
CA ALA A 2 -18.39 -18.20 -28.23
C ALA A 2 -18.53 -16.68 -28.32
N GLU A 3 -19.04 -16.04 -27.28
CA GLU A 3 -18.92 -14.60 -27.09
C GLU A 3 -18.63 -14.30 -25.61
N HIS A 4 -17.37 -14.50 -25.21
CA HIS A 4 -16.84 -13.87 -24.00
C HIS A 4 -16.59 -12.40 -24.29
N ARG A 5 -17.54 -11.52 -23.97
CA ARG A 5 -17.27 -10.08 -23.86
C ARG A 5 -16.53 -9.83 -22.56
N GLN A 6 -15.21 -10.00 -22.58
CA GLN A 6 -14.35 -9.49 -21.51
C GLN A 6 -14.25 -7.97 -21.69
N SER A 7 -15.16 -7.25 -21.02
CA SER A 7 -15.02 -5.82 -20.79
C SER A 7 -13.76 -5.61 -19.96
N GLN A 8 -12.65 -5.23 -20.59
CA GLN A 8 -11.47 -4.76 -19.87
C GLN A 8 -11.90 -3.54 -19.04
N PRO A 9 -11.74 -3.53 -17.72
CA PRO A 9 -12.02 -2.33 -16.95
C PRO A 9 -11.01 -1.28 -17.38
N GLN A 10 -11.52 -0.20 -18.00
CA GLN A 10 -10.78 1.03 -18.24
C GLN A 10 -10.14 1.41 -16.89
N GLN A 11 -8.84 1.18 -16.71
CA GLN A 11 -8.16 1.52 -15.47
C GLN A 11 -8.14 3.05 -15.35
N SER A 12 -9.14 3.59 -14.67
CA SER A 12 -9.17 4.97 -14.26
C SER A 12 -7.93 5.22 -13.39
N ARG A 13 -7.08 6.15 -13.81
CA ARG A 13 -5.90 6.56 -13.05
C ARG A 13 -6.40 7.22 -11.76
N VAL A 14 -6.30 6.52 -10.64
CA VAL A 14 -6.66 7.04 -9.32
C VAL A 14 -5.40 7.59 -8.67
N THR A 15 -5.45 8.83 -8.19
CA THR A 15 -4.39 9.43 -7.38
C THR A 15 -4.53 9.05 -5.91
N VAL A 16 -3.44 9.16 -5.16
CA VAL A 16 -3.48 8.98 -3.69
C VAL A 16 -4.48 9.96 -3.05
N ASP A 17 -4.58 11.18 -3.57
CA ASP A 17 -5.56 12.18 -3.12
C ASP A 17 -7.01 11.71 -3.27
N GLN A 18 -7.37 11.24 -4.47
CA GLN A 18 -8.71 10.71 -4.73
C GLN A 18 -9.03 9.48 -3.88
N PHE A 19 -8.05 8.58 -3.72
CA PHE A 19 -8.18 7.40 -2.86
C PHE A 19 -8.42 7.80 -1.40
N LEU A 20 -7.65 8.76 -0.89
CA LEU A 20 -7.79 9.27 0.47
C LEU A 20 -9.14 9.97 0.68
N ALA A 21 -9.62 10.76 -0.29
CA ALA A 21 -10.90 11.45 -0.20
C ALA A 21 -12.06 10.45 -0.01
N VAL A 22 -12.12 9.39 -0.82
CA VAL A 22 -13.13 8.34 -0.68
C VAL A 22 -12.90 7.51 0.60
N GLY A 23 -11.63 7.26 0.95
CA GLY A 23 -11.23 6.51 2.13
C GLY A 23 -11.57 7.22 3.45
N ARG A 24 -11.56 8.56 3.49
CA ARG A 24 -12.00 9.35 4.65
C ARG A 24 -13.43 8.99 5.04
N ASP A 25 -14.34 9.00 4.08
CA ASP A 25 -15.76 8.78 4.35
C ASP A 25 -16.08 7.30 4.60
N ARG A 26 -15.46 6.39 3.85
CA ARG A 26 -15.81 4.95 3.89
C ARG A 26 -15.05 4.16 4.95
N LEU A 27 -13.82 4.57 5.25
CA LEU A 27 -12.88 3.81 6.08
C LEU A 27 -12.33 4.64 7.25
N GLY A 28 -12.71 5.91 7.39
CA GLY A 28 -12.19 6.80 8.43
C GLY A 28 -10.72 7.14 8.26
N MET A 29 -10.19 7.14 7.03
CA MET A 29 -8.76 7.37 6.78
C MET A 29 -8.35 8.81 7.08
N GLU A 30 -7.17 8.98 7.67
CA GLU A 30 -6.55 10.26 7.92
C GLU A 30 -5.16 10.35 7.28
N LEU A 31 -4.78 11.54 6.82
CA LEU A 31 -3.41 11.81 6.36
C LEU A 31 -2.52 12.19 7.53
N VAL A 32 -1.68 11.25 7.97
CA VAL A 32 -0.70 11.50 9.04
C VAL A 32 0.58 12.18 8.51
N ALA A 33 1.06 11.77 7.34
CA ALA A 33 2.29 12.29 6.73
C ALA A 33 2.25 12.17 5.19
N GLY A 34 3.22 12.78 4.50
CA GLY A 34 3.42 12.56 3.07
C GLY A 34 2.51 13.39 2.13
N ARG A 35 2.04 14.56 2.57
CA ARG A 35 1.19 15.47 1.76
C ARG A 35 1.77 15.78 0.36
N ALA A 36 3.09 15.85 0.24
CA ALA A 36 3.77 16.06 -1.06
C ALA A 36 3.49 14.93 -2.08
N GLY A 37 3.14 13.73 -1.63
CA GLY A 37 2.91 12.55 -2.47
C GLY A 37 1.46 12.36 -2.95
N LEU A 38 0.52 13.24 -2.59
CA LEU A 38 -0.91 13.05 -2.87
C LEU A 38 -1.25 12.96 -4.37
N GLN A 39 -0.48 13.64 -5.22
CA GLN A 39 -0.67 13.62 -6.68
C GLN A 39 -0.11 12.36 -7.34
N ARG A 40 0.52 11.44 -6.59
CA ARG A 40 1.04 10.18 -7.12
C ARG A 40 -0.11 9.30 -7.61
N VAL A 41 0.04 8.74 -8.80
CA VAL A 41 -0.91 7.78 -9.36
C VAL A 41 -0.69 6.40 -8.76
N ILE A 42 -1.78 5.75 -8.35
CA ILE A 42 -1.81 4.36 -7.92
C ILE A 42 -1.84 3.48 -9.17
N PHE A 43 -0.71 2.83 -9.48
CA PHE A 43 -0.58 1.98 -10.67
C PHE A 43 -1.16 0.57 -10.45
N GLU A 44 -0.95 0.00 -9.27
CA GLU A 44 -1.50 -1.29 -8.88
C GLU A 44 -2.46 -1.07 -7.70
N PRO A 45 -3.79 -0.94 -7.95
CA PRO A 45 -4.80 -0.69 -6.91
C PRO A 45 -5.11 -1.97 -6.12
N VAL A 46 -4.06 -2.62 -5.63
CA VAL A 46 -4.10 -3.87 -4.87
C VAL A 46 -3.38 -3.63 -3.56
N ALA A 47 -3.99 -4.04 -2.45
CA ALA A 47 -3.34 -4.00 -1.14
C ALA A 47 -2.23 -5.06 -1.08
N HIS A 48 -1.10 -4.70 -0.52
CA HIS A 48 0.03 -5.58 -0.30
C HIS A 48 0.48 -5.48 1.15
N ARG A 49 0.57 -6.63 1.81
CA ARG A 49 0.98 -6.77 3.21
C ARG A 49 2.46 -7.13 3.25
N PRO A 50 3.35 -6.22 3.66
CA PRO A 50 4.79 -6.38 3.46
C PRO A 50 5.49 -7.23 4.54
N GLY A 51 4.83 -8.23 5.14
CA GLY A 51 5.37 -8.97 6.28
C GLY A 51 6.78 -9.56 6.04
N LEU A 52 7.01 -10.18 4.88
CA LEU A 52 8.34 -10.71 4.51
C LEU A 52 9.37 -9.60 4.25
N ALA A 53 8.95 -8.45 3.74
CA ALA A 53 9.88 -7.34 3.52
C ALA A 53 10.34 -6.74 4.84
N LEU A 54 9.44 -6.63 5.83
CA LEU A 54 9.79 -6.16 7.17
C LEU A 54 10.81 -7.07 7.87
N SER A 55 10.88 -8.36 7.52
CA SER A 55 11.91 -9.28 8.02
C SER A 55 13.24 -9.23 7.25
N GLY A 56 13.33 -8.42 6.20
CA GLY A 56 14.52 -8.27 5.35
C GLY A 56 14.50 -9.07 4.05
N PHE A 57 13.38 -9.67 3.67
CA PHE A 57 13.26 -10.46 2.46
C PHE A 57 12.51 -9.71 1.35
N TYR A 58 13.25 -9.05 0.46
CA TYR A 58 12.70 -8.14 -0.56
C TYR A 58 12.53 -8.74 -1.96
N ARG A 59 12.90 -10.01 -2.20
CA ARG A 59 12.93 -10.61 -3.56
C ARG A 59 11.59 -10.53 -4.31
N HIS A 60 10.47 -10.48 -3.58
CA HIS A 60 9.12 -10.38 -4.14
C HIS A 60 8.36 -9.15 -3.65
N PHE A 61 9.08 -8.09 -3.26
CA PHE A 61 8.45 -6.90 -2.71
C PHE A 61 7.72 -6.08 -3.78
N ALA A 62 6.39 -6.00 -3.65
CA ALA A 62 5.53 -5.31 -4.61
C ALA A 62 5.44 -3.79 -4.36
N ARG A 63 6.55 -3.06 -4.56
CA ARG A 63 6.69 -1.61 -4.27
C ARG A 63 5.70 -0.66 -4.98
N LYS A 64 4.95 -1.14 -5.98
CA LYS A 64 3.97 -0.33 -6.74
C LYS A 64 2.54 -0.46 -6.20
N ARG A 65 2.32 -1.39 -5.27
CA ARG A 65 1.03 -1.66 -4.63
C ARG A 65 0.83 -0.76 -3.42
N ILE A 66 -0.41 -0.70 -2.95
CA ILE A 66 -0.75 0.01 -1.72
C ILE A 66 -0.26 -0.83 -0.55
N GLN A 67 0.69 -0.32 0.23
CA GLN A 67 1.25 -1.04 1.37
C GLN A 67 0.32 -0.91 2.58
N VAL A 68 -0.06 -2.03 3.19
CA VAL A 68 -0.92 -2.05 4.37
C VAL A 68 -0.16 -2.68 5.53
N VAL A 69 -0.02 -1.92 6.62
CA VAL A 69 0.52 -2.37 7.89
C VAL A 69 -0.67 -2.67 8.80
N GLY A 70 -0.92 -3.96 9.04
CA GLY A 70 -1.95 -4.42 9.98
C GLY A 70 -1.35 -4.74 11.35
N MET A 71 -2.13 -5.42 12.19
CA MET A 71 -1.71 -5.80 13.55
C MET A 71 -0.44 -6.65 13.57
N ALA A 72 -0.38 -7.70 12.75
CA ALA A 72 0.78 -8.61 12.73
C ALA A 72 2.07 -7.89 12.28
N GLU A 73 1.98 -7.03 11.26
CA GLU A 73 3.12 -6.23 10.81
C GLU A 73 3.55 -5.23 11.89
N PHE A 74 2.60 -4.60 12.58
CA PHE A 74 2.88 -3.68 13.68
C PHE A 74 3.50 -4.36 14.90
N GLU A 75 3.00 -5.52 15.31
CA GLU A 75 3.58 -6.32 16.42
C GLU A 75 5.01 -6.74 16.09
N TYR A 76 5.24 -7.21 14.87
CA TYR A 76 6.58 -7.58 14.41
C TYR A 76 7.55 -6.38 14.46
N LEU A 77 7.11 -5.21 13.98
CA LEU A 77 7.90 -3.97 14.05
C LEU A 77 8.18 -3.54 15.50
N SER A 78 7.19 -3.67 16.38
CA SER A 78 7.29 -3.28 17.78
C SER A 78 8.22 -4.18 18.58
N PHE A 79 8.35 -5.45 18.19
CA PHE A 79 9.28 -6.40 18.81
C PHE A 79 10.75 -6.12 18.46
N MET A 80 11.03 -5.45 17.34
CA MET A 80 12.40 -5.17 16.91
C MET A 80 13.04 -4.01 17.69
N PRO A 81 14.38 -4.06 17.92
CA PRO A 81 15.15 -2.91 18.39
C PRO A 81 14.90 -1.68 17.52
N GLU A 82 14.95 -0.49 18.11
CA GLU A 82 14.61 0.76 17.45
C GLU A 82 15.44 1.00 16.19
N GLU A 83 16.75 0.73 16.26
CA GLU A 83 17.69 0.91 15.16
C GLU A 83 17.36 -0.02 13.99
N LEU A 84 17.07 -1.29 14.28
CA LEU A 84 16.71 -2.26 13.26
C LEU A 84 15.35 -1.92 12.64
N ARG A 85 14.39 -1.47 13.45
CA ARG A 85 13.06 -1.05 12.98
C ARG A 85 13.15 0.14 12.02
N ALA A 86 13.96 1.15 12.36
CA ALA A 86 14.21 2.29 11.49
C ALA A 86 14.81 1.83 10.16
N GLN A 87 15.84 0.98 10.21
CA GLN A 87 16.46 0.40 9.01
C GLN A 87 15.43 -0.31 8.12
N ARG A 88 14.54 -1.14 8.67
CA ARG A 88 13.51 -1.87 7.89
C ARG A 88 12.50 -0.96 7.21
N LEU A 89 12.22 0.22 7.77
CA LEU A 89 11.25 1.18 7.25
C LEU A 89 11.85 2.14 6.21
N GLU A 90 13.16 2.35 6.24
CA GLU A 90 13.89 3.19 5.28
C GLU A 90 14.25 2.46 3.97
N GLU A 91 14.45 1.14 4.03
CA GLU A 91 14.75 0.25 2.87
C GLU A 91 13.55 0.05 1.91
#